data_AF-A0A2N4S8F3-F1
#
_entry.id   AF-A0A2N4S8F3-F1
#
_cell.length_a   1.000
_cell.length_b   1.000
_cell.length_c   1.000
_cell.angle_alpha   90.00
_cell.angle_beta   90.00
_cell.angle_gamma   90.00
#
_symmetry.space_group_name_H-M   'P 1'
#
loop_
_entity.id
_entity.type
_entity.pdbx_description
1 polymer ?
#
loop_
_entity_poly.entity_id
_entity_poly.type
_entity_poly.pdbx_seq_one_letter_code
_entity_poly.pdbx_strand_id
1 'polypeptide(L)'
;MLKINLDLIMTRRNIPNPRKFLIKQLKINHVTATKLLKGNSDLIRLSYINAICTELRCTPDELFEWEQQKDEMPLPENHPLQKLAKRKEEEAFWERIRDMSPDELREVMKKI
;
A
#
# COMPACT_ATOMS: atom_id res chain seq x y z
N MET A 1 7.84 -10.05 7.31
CA MET A 1 7.70 -10.48 5.90
C MET A 1 7.30 -9.30 4.99
N LEU A 2 7.89 -9.22 3.80
CA LEU A 2 7.54 -8.24 2.77
C LEU A 2 6.33 -8.73 1.96
N LYS A 3 5.37 -7.85 1.66
CA LYS A 3 4.18 -8.13 0.85
C LYS A 3 3.96 -7.03 -0.16
N ILE A 4 3.33 -7.37 -1.29
CA ILE A 4 2.90 -6.38 -2.27
C ILE A 4 1.60 -5.75 -1.78
N ASN A 5 1.54 -4.42 -1.74
CA ASN A 5 0.34 -3.65 -1.44
C ASN A 5 0.14 -2.59 -2.53
N LEU A 6 -0.73 -2.89 -3.49
CA LEU A 6 -1.09 -1.95 -4.55
C LEU A 6 -2.27 -1.05 -4.19
N ASP A 7 -3.11 -1.47 -3.23
CA ASP A 7 -4.33 -0.77 -2.86
C ASP A 7 -4.02 0.63 -2.34
N LEU A 8 -2.93 0.75 -1.58
CA LEU A 8 -2.45 2.02 -1.09
C LEU A 8 -2.16 3.00 -2.24
N ILE A 9 -1.19 2.67 -3.10
CA ILE A 9 -0.74 3.62 -4.12
C ILE A 9 -1.88 3.93 -5.09
N MET A 10 -2.74 2.95 -5.39
CA MET A 10 -3.89 3.15 -6.26
C MET A 10 -4.93 4.09 -5.65
N THR A 11 -5.17 4.00 -4.34
CA THR A 11 -6.04 4.93 -3.62
C THR A 11 -5.46 6.34 -3.63
N ARG A 12 -4.17 6.50 -3.30
CA ARG A 12 -3.48 7.80 -3.34
C ARG A 12 -3.48 8.47 -4.70
N ARG A 13 -3.47 7.66 -5.78
CA ARG A 13 -3.52 8.14 -7.16
C ARG A 13 -4.93 8.19 -7.74
N ASN A 14 -5.97 8.02 -6.91
CA ASN A 14 -7.38 8.07 -7.31
C ASN A 14 -7.68 7.14 -8.49
N ILE A 15 -7.19 5.89 -8.43
CA ILE A 15 -7.48 4.87 -9.44
C ILE A 15 -8.78 4.14 -9.06
N PRO A 16 -9.93 4.46 -9.67
CA PRO A 16 -11.23 3.95 -9.21
C PRO A 16 -11.44 2.47 -9.52
N ASN A 17 -10.72 1.94 -10.51
CA ASN A 17 -10.85 0.55 -10.94
C ASN A 17 -9.46 -0.12 -11.05
N PRO A 18 -8.82 -0.47 -9.92
CA PRO A 18 -7.50 -1.10 -9.85
C PRO A 18 -7.28 -2.24 -10.86
N ARG A 19 -8.23 -3.17 -10.92
CA ARG A 19 -8.14 -4.33 -11.81
C ARG A 19 -8.17 -3.93 -13.28
N LYS A 20 -9.05 -3.01 -13.66
CA LYS A 20 -9.16 -2.54 -15.05
C LYS A 20 -7.89 -1.78 -15.44
N PHE A 21 -7.34 -0.97 -14.54
CA PHE A 21 -6.08 -0.25 -14.72
C PHE A 21 -4.94 -1.22 -15.06
N LEU A 22 -4.68 -2.21 -14.20
CA LEU A 22 -3.61 -3.19 -14.42
C LEU A 22 -3.75 -3.95 -15.75
N ILE A 23 -4.97 -4.34 -16.12
CA ILE A 23 -5.21 -5.15 -17.32
C ILE A 23 -5.21 -4.32 -18.60
N LYS A 24 -5.93 -3.19 -18.60
CA LYS A 24 -6.19 -2.43 -19.83
C LYS A 24 -5.08 -1.43 -20.14
N GLN A 25 -4.54 -0.77 -19.12
CA GLN A 25 -3.49 0.22 -19.30
C GLN A 25 -2.12 -0.47 -19.28
N LEU A 26 -1.83 -1.26 -18.23
CA LEU A 26 -0.51 -1.89 -18.08
C LEU A 26 -0.35 -3.26 -18.77
N LYS A 27 -1.40 -3.76 -19.42
CA LYS A 27 -1.42 -5.05 -20.15
C LYS A 27 -0.99 -6.25 -19.29
N ILE A 28 -1.22 -6.18 -17.98
CA ILE A 28 -0.97 -7.30 -17.06
C ILE A 28 -2.09 -8.32 -17.24
N ASN A 29 -1.74 -9.60 -17.31
CA ASN A 29 -2.74 -10.65 -17.48
C ASN A 29 -3.73 -10.69 -16.29
N HIS A 30 -4.93 -11.21 -16.54
CA HIS A 30 -6.02 -11.21 -15.54
C HIS A 30 -5.65 -11.91 -14.22
N VAL A 31 -4.96 -13.06 -14.29
CA VAL A 31 -4.63 -13.87 -13.12
C VAL A 31 -3.60 -13.15 -12.25
N THR A 32 -2.54 -12.63 -12.87
CA THR A 32 -1.51 -11.86 -12.19
C THR A 32 -2.09 -10.57 -11.62
N ALA A 33 -2.91 -9.83 -12.37
CA ALA A 33 -3.55 -8.63 -11.85
C ALA A 33 -4.38 -8.94 -10.58
N THR A 34 -5.15 -10.03 -10.58
CA THR A 34 -5.90 -10.44 -9.39
C THR A 34 -4.99 -10.86 -8.23
N LYS A 35 -3.88 -11.58 -8.48
CA LYS A 35 -2.93 -11.95 -7.42
C LYS A 35 -2.22 -10.73 -6.82
N LEU A 36 -1.80 -9.78 -7.66
CA LEU A 36 -1.14 -8.55 -7.23
C LEU A 36 -2.04 -7.67 -6.37
N LEU A 37 -3.31 -7.51 -6.76
CA LEU A 37 -4.28 -6.73 -5.96
C LEU A 37 -4.63 -7.40 -4.64
N LYS A 38 -4.60 -8.73 -4.58
CA LYS A 38 -4.84 -9.46 -3.32
C LYS A 38 -3.62 -9.48 -2.38
N GLY A 39 -2.47 -8.99 -2.82
CA GLY A 39 -1.20 -9.11 -2.08
C GLY A 39 -0.66 -10.55 -1.95
N ASN A 40 -1.29 -11.53 -2.61
CA ASN A 40 -0.97 -12.96 -2.51
C ASN A 40 0.08 -13.40 -3.55
N SER A 41 0.93 -12.49 -4.00
CA SER A 41 1.93 -12.78 -5.03
C SER A 41 3.32 -12.71 -4.43
N ASP A 42 3.93 -13.88 -4.22
CA ASP A 42 5.31 -13.98 -3.73
C ASP A 42 6.33 -13.50 -4.78
N LEU A 43 5.90 -13.42 -6.04
CA LEU A 43 6.71 -12.97 -7.16
C LEU A 43 6.00 -11.82 -7.90
N ILE A 44 6.75 -10.77 -8.19
CA ILE A 44 6.37 -9.73 -9.13
C ILE A 44 7.52 -9.53 -10.14
N ARG A 45 7.17 -9.46 -11.42
CA ARG A 45 8.15 -9.18 -12.47
C ARG A 45 8.62 -7.73 -12.35
N LEU A 46 9.92 -7.48 -12.47
CA LEU A 46 10.48 -6.13 -12.48
C LEU A 46 9.84 -5.24 -13.56
N SER A 47 9.47 -5.82 -14.70
CA SER A 47 8.75 -5.09 -15.76
C SER A 47 7.39 -4.55 -15.30
N TYR A 48 6.69 -5.26 -14.40
CA TYR A 48 5.44 -4.78 -13.82
C TYR A 48 5.69 -3.70 -12.77
N ILE A 49 6.71 -3.84 -11.92
CA ILE A 49 7.11 -2.77 -10.99
C ILE A 49 7.39 -1.48 -11.77
N ASN A 50 8.21 -1.57 -12.82
CA ASN A 50 8.58 -0.44 -13.65
C ASN A 50 7.36 0.20 -14.34
N ALA A 51 6.48 -0.62 -14.94
CA ALA A 51 5.26 -0.11 -15.59
C ALA A 51 4.33 0.57 -14.60
N ILE A 52 4.09 -0.04 -13.43
CA ILE A 52 3.22 0.52 -12.39
C ILE A 52 3.77 1.85 -11.91
N CYS A 53 5.06 1.92 -11.57
CA CYS A 53 5.62 3.16 -11.03
C CYS A 53 5.87 4.26 -12.06
N THR A 54 6.06 3.91 -13.33
CA THR A 54 6.06 4.90 -14.41
C THR A 54 4.69 5.57 -14.53
N GLU A 55 3.61 4.77 -14.55
CA GLU A 55 2.25 5.27 -14.72
C GLU A 55 1.74 6.02 -13.48
N LEU A 56 1.98 5.44 -12.29
CA LEU A 56 1.52 6.00 -11.02
C LEU A 56 2.48 7.04 -10.42
N ARG A 57 3.62 7.29 -11.07
CA ARG A 57 4.68 8.20 -10.60
C ARG A 57 5.12 7.89 -9.16
N CYS A 58 5.43 6.62 -8.90
CA CYS A 58 5.89 6.11 -7.60
C CYS A 58 7.34 5.63 -7.61
N THR A 59 7.86 5.32 -6.42
CA THR A 59 9.07 4.52 -6.25
C THR A 59 8.73 3.06 -5.93
N PRO A 60 9.61 2.09 -6.23
CA PRO A 60 9.32 0.67 -6.03
C PRO A 60 8.91 0.31 -4.60
N ASP A 61 9.49 0.95 -3.58
CA ASP A 61 9.17 0.71 -2.17
C ASP A 61 7.73 1.11 -1.81
N GLU A 62 7.07 1.96 -2.61
CA GLU A 62 5.65 2.32 -2.46
C GLU A 62 4.70 1.18 -2.86
N LEU A 63 5.20 0.14 -3.53
CA LEU A 63 4.40 -1.03 -3.90
C LEU A 63 4.43 -2.13 -2.84
N PHE A 64 5.19 -1.94 -1.76
CA PHE A 64 5.40 -2.96 -0.75
C PHE A 64 5.07 -2.47 0.66
N GLU A 65 4.59 -3.41 1.47
CA GLU A 65 4.46 -3.27 2.90
C GLU A 65 5.29 -4.33 3.60
N TRP A 66 5.69 -4.04 4.85
CA TRP A 66 6.36 -5.02 5.69
C TRP A 66 5.52 -5.28 6.94
N GLU A 67 5.31 -6.55 7.24
CA GLU A 67 4.52 -7.00 8.39
C GLU A 67 5.33 -8.01 9.21
N GLN A 68 5.56 -7.72 10.48
CA GLN A 68 6.20 -8.63 11.43
C GLN A 68 5.36 -9.91 11.55
N GLN A 69 5.99 -11.08 11.36
CA GLN A 69 5.30 -12.36 11.58
C GLN A 69 5.29 -12.68 13.08
N LYS A 70 4.23 -13.34 13.54
CA LYS A 70 4.02 -13.65 14.98
C LYS A 70 5.13 -14.51 15.58
N ASP A 71 5.74 -15.36 14.77
CA ASP A 71 6.77 -16.32 15.20
C ASP A 71 8.20 -15.83 14.91
N GLU A 72 8.36 -14.61 14.41
CA GLU A 72 9.68 -13.99 14.13
C GLU A 72 10.06 -13.04 15.28
N MET A 73 11.36 -12.98 15.60
CA MET A 73 11.87 -11.95 16.51
C MET A 73 11.60 -10.55 15.94
N PRO A 74 11.18 -9.58 16.78
CA PRO A 74 10.89 -8.24 16.33
C PRO A 74 12.14 -7.57 15.77
N LEU A 75 12.00 -6.90 14.62
CA LEU A 75 13.08 -6.05 14.11
C LEU A 75 13.33 -4.86 15.06
N PRO A 76 14.58 -4.42 15.23
CA PRO A 76 14.89 -3.19 15.95
C PRO A 76 14.07 -2.00 15.43
N GLU A 77 13.68 -1.08 16.32
CA GLU A 77 12.85 0.08 15.95
C GLU A 77 13.50 0.99 14.91
N ASN A 78 14.83 1.05 14.89
CA ASN A 78 15.61 1.84 13.93
C ASN A 78 15.89 1.08 12.61
N HIS A 79 15.36 -0.13 12.44
CA HIS A 79 15.59 -0.90 11.22
C HIS A 79 14.89 -0.24 10.02
N PRO A 80 15.53 -0.10 8.84
CA PRO A 80 14.94 0.61 7.70
C PRO A 80 13.59 0.07 7.21
N LEU A 81 13.34 -1.24 7.35
CA LEU A 81 12.04 -1.85 7.00
C LEU A 81 10.87 -1.36 7.85
N GLN A 82 11.13 -0.82 9.05
CA GLN A 82 10.08 -0.23 9.89
C GLN A 82 9.39 0.96 9.19
N LYS A 83 10.05 1.59 8.21
CA LYS A 83 9.44 2.64 7.37
C LYS A 83 8.24 2.12 6.56
N LEU A 84 8.29 0.87 6.11
CA LEU A 84 7.20 0.25 5.35
C LEU A 84 6.05 -0.20 6.26
N ALA A 85 6.34 -0.51 7.54
CA ALA A 85 5.33 -0.85 8.53
C ALA A 85 4.50 0.39 8.91
N LYS A 86 5.17 1.49 9.26
CA LYS A 86 4.55 2.74 9.72
C LYS A 86 3.64 3.38 8.66
N ARG A 87 3.96 3.24 7.38
CA ARG A 87 3.15 3.76 6.27
C ARG A 87 1.70 3.24 6.32
N LYS A 88 1.51 1.95 6.64
CA LYS A 88 0.19 1.32 6.77
C LYS A 88 -0.60 1.88 7.96
N GLU A 89 0.07 2.17 9.07
CA GLU A 89 -0.55 2.74 10.26
C GLU A 89 -1.02 4.17 10.02
N GLU A 90 -0.20 4.98 9.31
CA GLU A 90 -0.55 6.35 8.93
C GLU A 90 -1.81 6.40 8.04
N GLU A 91 -1.98 5.47 7.10
CA GLU A 91 -3.18 5.42 6.26
C GLU A 91 -4.42 5.01 7.03
N ALA A 92 -4.33 3.98 7.86
CA ALA A 92 -5.44 3.57 8.72
C ALA A 92 -5.88 4.73 9.63
N PHE A 93 -4.94 5.56 10.09
CA PHE A 93 -5.22 6.79 10.80
C PHE A 93 -5.99 7.80 9.93
N TRP A 94 -5.53 8.10 8.72
CA TRP A 94 -6.20 9.05 7.81
C TRP A 94 -7.57 8.59 7.31
N GLU A 95 -7.78 7.27 7.13
CA GLU A 95 -9.11 6.71 6.86
C GLU A 95 -10.05 6.93 8.04
N ARG A 96 -9.58 6.62 9.25
CA ARG A 96 -10.38 6.84 10.46
C ARG A 96 -10.72 8.31 10.68
N ILE A 97 -9.80 9.23 10.39
CA ILE A 97 -10.03 10.68 10.43
C ILE A 97 -11.14 11.10 9.44
N ARG A 98 -11.19 10.50 8.23
CA ARG A 98 -12.22 10.80 7.24
C ARG A 98 -13.63 10.40 7.69
N ASP A 99 -13.73 9.35 8.49
CA ASP A 99 -15.01 8.81 8.97
C ASP A 99 -15.47 9.43 10.30
N MET A 100 -14.64 10.27 10.94
CA MET A 100 -14.98 10.95 12.19
C MET A 100 -16.00 12.07 11.98
N SER A 101 -16.86 12.25 12.98
CA SER A 101 -17.76 13.42 13.05
C SER A 101 -16.99 14.72 13.28
N PRO A 102 -17.58 15.88 12.94
CA PRO A 102 -16.95 17.18 13.20
C PRO A 102 -16.55 17.42 14.67
N ASP A 103 -17.31 16.87 15.62
CA ASP A 103 -17.03 17.02 17.04
C ASP A 103 -15.84 16.14 17.49
N GLU A 104 -15.75 14.91 16.99
CA GLU A 104 -14.59 14.04 17.23
C GLU A 104 -13.31 14.63 16.61
N LEU A 105 -13.41 15.21 15.41
CA LEU A 105 -12.29 15.89 14.75
C LEU A 105 -11.76 17.06 15.57
N ARG A 106 -12.64 17.88 16.16
CA ARG A 106 -12.24 18.99 17.04
C ARG A 106 -11.47 18.50 18.27
N GLU A 107 -11.87 17.37 18.85
CA GLU A 107 -11.17 16.80 20.01
C GLU A 107 -9.79 16.24 19.66
N VAL A 108 -9.63 15.61 18.49
CA VAL A 108 -8.32 15.17 17.99
C VAL A 108 -7.42 16.37 17.74
N MET A 109 -7.93 17.41 17.08
CA MET A 109 -7.17 18.64 16.79
C MET A 109 -6.71 19.39 18.04
N LYS A 110 -7.37 19.26 19.19
CA LYS A 110 -6.94 19.88 20.46
C LYS A 110 -5.70 19.22 21.09
N LYS A 111 -5.36 17.99 20.66
CA LYS A 111 -4.29 17.17 21.25
C LYS A 111 -3.03 17.09 20.38
N ILE A 112 -3.06 17.72 19.20
CA ILE A 112 -1.94 17.87 18.26
C ILE A 112 -1.39 19.28 18.41
#